data_AF-A0A1E5QXP9-F1
#
_entry.id   AF-A0A1E5QXP9-F1
#
_cell.length_a   1.000
_cell.length_b   1.000
_cell.length_c   1.000
_cell.angle_alpha   90.00
_cell.angle_beta   90.00
_cell.angle_gamma   90.00
#
_symmetry.space_group_name_H-M   'P 1'
#
loop_
_entity.id
_entity.type
_entity.pdbx_description
1 polymer ?
#
loop_
_entity_poly.entity_id
_entity_poly.type
_entity_poly.pdbx_seq_one_letter_code
_entity_poly.pdbx_strand_id
1 'polypeptide(L)'
;MINNQQYLSQEESMAVEMALLTSQEKFLTRLTISSLRLLKVIAEDLQMDINDLTPQQIIAWMEKDSKVRREEGIEKAVLKWE
;
A
#
# COMPACT_ATOMS: atom_id res chain seq x y z
N MET A 1 -8.71 -0.64 19.13
CA MET A 1 -7.31 -0.60 18.66
C MET A 1 -7.38 -0.64 17.15
N ILE A 2 -7.21 0.50 16.48
CA ILE A 2 -7.30 0.57 15.02
C ILE A 2 -5.97 0.07 14.46
N ASN A 3 -5.91 -1.22 14.12
CA ASN A 3 -4.82 -1.79 13.34
C ASN A 3 -5.05 -1.44 11.87
N ASN A 4 -4.91 -0.16 11.55
CA ASN A 4 -4.74 0.28 10.17
C ASN A 4 -3.45 -0.39 9.70
N GLN A 5 -3.49 -1.30 8.72
CA GLN A 5 -2.26 -1.82 8.12
C GLN A 5 -1.48 -0.63 7.56
N GLN A 6 -0.56 -0.11 8.38
CA GLN A 6 0.32 0.96 7.97
C GLN A 6 1.32 0.31 7.01
N TYR A 7 1.14 0.58 5.72
CA TYR A 7 2.12 0.19 4.71
C TYR A 7 3.48 0.89 4.93
N LEU A 8 3.55 1.88 5.82
CA LEU A 8 4.78 2.46 6.33
C LEU A 8 5.07 1.95 7.74
N SER A 9 6.25 1.39 7.99
CA SER A 9 6.63 0.93 9.33
C SER A 9 6.98 2.12 10.23
N GLN A 10 6.97 1.91 11.55
CA GLN A 10 7.39 2.95 12.48
C GLN A 10 8.83 3.41 12.21
N GLU A 11 9.74 2.48 11.93
CA GLU A 11 11.14 2.76 11.58
C GLU A 11 11.24 3.59 10.30
N GLU A 12 10.50 3.23 9.24
CA GLU A 12 10.47 4.00 8.00
C GLU A 12 9.87 5.39 8.21
N SER A 13 8.80 5.51 9.01
CA SER A 13 8.19 6.78 9.37
C SER A 13 9.18 7.70 10.08
N MET A 14 9.96 7.15 11.02
CA MET A 14 11.02 7.89 11.71
C MET A 14 12.16 8.27 10.76
N ALA A 15 12.57 7.38 9.85
CA ALA A 15 13.59 7.68 8.85
C ALA A 15 13.17 8.83 7.92
N VAL A 16 11.91 8.84 7.47
CA VAL A 16 11.36 9.95 6.68
C VAL A 16 11.31 11.24 7.48
N GLU A 17 11.03 11.18 8.79
CA GLU A 17 10.99 12.37 9.63
C GLU A 17 12.37 13.00 9.83
N MET A 18 13.41 12.17 9.98
CA MET A 18 14.79 12.62 10.14
C MET A 18 15.44 13.10 8.83
N ALA A 19 14.83 12.82 7.68
CA ALA A 19 15.36 13.24 6.39
C ALA A 19 15.30 14.77 6.23
N LEU A 20 16.32 15.34 5.57
CA LEU A 20 16.40 16.76 5.23
C LEU A 20 15.49 17.09 4.03
N LEU A 21 14.20 16.86 4.22
CA LEU A 21 13.14 17.03 3.23
C LEU A 21 12.12 18.06 3.71
N THR A 22 11.52 18.79 2.78
CA THR A 22 10.33 19.62 3.04
C THR A 22 9.15 18.76 3.46
N SER A 23 8.12 19.37 4.04
CA SER A 23 6.89 18.65 4.42
C SER A 23 6.22 17.96 3.24
N GLN A 24 6.23 18.57 2.05
CA GLN A 24 5.68 18.00 0.82
C GLN A 24 6.47 16.76 0.37
N GLU A 25 7.80 16.85 0.40
CA GLU A 25 8.66 15.71 0.04
C GLU A 25 8.56 14.57 1.05
N LYS A 26 8.44 14.87 2.35
CA LYS A 26 8.18 13.85 3.38
C LYS A 26 6.86 13.14 3.10
N PHE A 27 5.78 13.87 2.81
CA PHE A 27 4.50 13.27 2.45
C PHE A 27 4.62 12.35 1.23
N LEU A 28 5.23 12.85 0.14
CA LEU A 28 5.44 12.04 -1.06
C LEU A 28 6.29 10.80 -0.78
N THR A 29 7.34 10.92 0.02
CA THR A 29 8.21 9.79 0.40
C THR A 29 7.43 8.71 1.14
N ARG A 30 6.57 9.09 2.11
CA ARG A 30 5.71 8.14 2.82
C ARG A 30 4.74 7.43 1.87
N LEU A 31 4.17 8.16 0.91
CA LEU A 31 3.29 7.60 -0.11
C LEU A 31 4.06 6.61 -0.99
N THR A 32 5.24 6.98 -1.50
CA THR A 32 6.06 6.13 -2.38
C THR A 32 6.48 4.83 -1.70
N ILE A 33 6.93 4.87 -0.45
CA ILE A 33 7.30 3.65 0.31
C ILE A 33 6.07 2.76 0.53
N SER A 34 4.94 3.36 0.90
CA SER A 34 3.69 2.63 1.07
C SER A 34 3.24 1.97 -0.23
N SER A 35 3.35 2.68 -1.37
CA SER A 35 3.06 2.14 -2.69
C SER A 35 3.98 0.98 -3.06
N LEU A 36 5.29 1.06 -2.78
CA LEU A 36 6.23 -0.04 -3.05
C LEU A 36 5.83 -1.32 -2.31
N ARG A 37 5.40 -1.21 -1.04
CA ARG A 37 4.94 -2.38 -0.28
C ARG A 37 3.64 -2.94 -0.81
N LEU A 38 2.69 -2.09 -1.19
CA LEU A 38 1.46 -2.55 -1.82
C LEU A 38 1.76 -3.26 -3.15
N LEU A 39 2.66 -2.73 -3.97
CA LEU A 39 3.08 -3.38 -5.22
C LEU A 39 3.68 -4.78 -4.99
N LYS A 40 4.47 -4.96 -3.92
CA LYS A 40 4.96 -6.30 -3.52
C LYS A 40 3.82 -7.25 -3.18
N VAL A 41 2.83 -6.80 -2.41
CA VAL A 41 1.64 -7.61 -2.07
C VAL A 41 0.84 -7.98 -3.31
N ILE A 42 0.66 -7.04 -4.24
CA ILE A 42 -0.03 -7.30 -5.53
C ILE A 42 0.75 -8.34 -6.35
N ALA A 43 2.06 -8.18 -6.46
CA ALA A 43 2.93 -9.12 -7.19
C ALA A 43 2.83 -10.54 -6.60
N GLU A 44 2.83 -10.65 -5.27
CA GLU A 44 2.67 -11.92 -4.55
C GLU A 44 1.28 -12.55 -4.79
N ASP A 45 0.18 -11.79 -4.69
CA ASP A 45 -1.19 -12.30 -4.94
C ASP A 45 -1.37 -12.76 -6.39
N LEU A 46 -0.74 -12.05 -7.34
CA LEU A 46 -0.78 -12.38 -8.76
C LEU A 46 0.29 -13.39 -9.20
N GLN A 47 1.14 -13.86 -8.27
CA GLN A 47 2.24 -14.80 -8.50
C GLN A 47 3.16 -14.39 -9.67
N MET A 48 3.54 -13.12 -9.71
CA MET A 48 4.40 -12.54 -10.75
C MET A 48 5.53 -11.71 -10.17
N ASP A 49 6.55 -11.43 -10.98
CA ASP A 49 7.60 -10.50 -10.59
C ASP A 49 7.04 -9.07 -10.51
N ILE A 50 7.47 -8.31 -9.50
CA ILE A 50 7.03 -6.92 -9.32
C ILE A 50 7.36 -6.04 -10.53
N ASN A 51 8.44 -6.35 -11.25
CA ASN A 51 8.86 -5.62 -12.45
C ASN A 51 7.96 -5.89 -13.67
N ASP A 52 7.18 -6.98 -13.63
CA ASP A 52 6.26 -7.35 -14.71
C ASP A 52 4.84 -6.81 -14.48
N LEU A 53 4.57 -6.18 -13.33
CA LEU A 53 3.28 -5.57 -13.03
C LEU A 53 2.95 -4.45 -14.02
N THR A 54 1.78 -4.57 -14.64
CA THR A 54 1.23 -3.54 -15.51
C THR A 54 0.24 -2.64 -14.77
N PRO A 55 0.04 -1.39 -15.21
CA PRO A 55 -0.99 -0.51 -14.64
C PRO A 55 -2.40 -1.14 -14.64
N GLN A 56 -2.75 -1.90 -15.69
CA GLN A 56 -4.05 -2.55 -15.81
C GLN A 56 -4.24 -3.66 -14.76
N GLN A 57 -3.21 -4.45 -14.48
CA GLN A 57 -3.25 -5.46 -13.41
C GLN A 57 -3.38 -4.82 -12.03
N ILE A 58 -2.66 -3.72 -11.79
CA ILE A 58 -2.76 -2.98 -10.53
C ILE A 58 -4.19 -2.44 -10.35
N ILE A 59 -4.76 -1.81 -11.39
CA ILE A 59 -6.15 -1.31 -11.35
C ILE A 59 -7.13 -2.46 -11.07
N ALA A 60 -7.04 -3.56 -11.82
CA ALA A 60 -7.95 -4.70 -11.66
C ALA A 60 -7.84 -5.34 -10.26
N TRP A 61 -6.62 -5.41 -9.71
CA TRP A 61 -6.41 -5.90 -8.35
C TRP A 61 -7.04 -4.97 -7.31
N MET A 62 -6.87 -3.64 -7.46
CA MET A 62 -7.47 -2.64 -6.57
C MET A 62 -9.01 -2.68 -6.60
N GLU A 63 -9.59 -2.92 -7.77
CA GLU A 63 -11.04 -3.11 -7.93
C GLU A 63 -11.53 -4.39 -7.25
N LYS A 64 -10.80 -5.50 -7.41
CA LYS A 64 -11.07 -6.78 -6.72
C LYS A 64 -11.04 -6.59 -5.20
N ASP A 65 -9.99 -5.99 -4.66
CA ASP A 65 -9.88 -5.76 -3.21
C ASP A 65 -10.98 -4.83 -2.68
N SER A 66 -11.29 -3.76 -3.43
CA SER A 66 -12.40 -2.86 -3.08
C SER A 66 -13.77 -3.54 -3.14
N LYS A 67 -13.94 -4.54 -4.01
CA LYS A 67 -15.15 -5.37 -4.05
C LYS A 67 -15.22 -6.28 -2.81
N VAL A 68 -14.14 -6.98 -2.47
CA VAL A 68 -14.05 -7.79 -1.24
C VAL A 68 -14.37 -6.95 0.00
N ARG A 69 -13.80 -5.74 0.10
CA ARG A 69 -14.11 -4.82 1.21
C ARG A 69 -15.60 -4.51 1.34
N ARG A 70 -16.26 -4.22 0.21
CA ARG A 70 -17.70 -3.84 0.19
C ARG A 70 -18.62 -5.03 0.47
N GLU A 71 -18.28 -6.22 -0.03
CA GLU A 71 -19.17 -7.40 0.02
C GLU A 71 -18.91 -8.30 1.23
N GLU A 72 -17.66 -8.43 1.65
CA GLU A 72 -17.23 -9.36 2.69
C GLU A 72 -16.71 -8.67 3.96
N GLY A 73 -16.60 -7.34 3.92
CA GLY A 73 -16.18 -6.50 5.04
C GLY A 73 -14.69 -6.15 5.03
N ILE A 74 -14.36 -5.09 5.78
CA ILE A 74 -13.01 -4.51 5.84
C ILE A 74 -11.93 -5.49 6.32
N GLU A 75 -12.28 -6.45 7.17
CA GLU A 75 -11.33 -7.43 7.71
C GLU A 75 -10.86 -8.45 6.67
N LYS A 76 -11.63 -8.65 5.60
CA LYS A 76 -11.27 -9.58 4.52
C LYS A 76 -10.51 -8.91 3.38
N ALA A 77 -10.56 -7.58 3.29
CA ALA A 77 -9.80 -6.83 2.32
C ALA A 77 -8.34 -6.70 2.76
N VAL A 78 -7.45 -6.66 1.79
CA VAL A 78 -6.03 -6.32 1.98
C VAL A 78 -5.92 -4.85 2.39
N LEU A 79 -6.65 -3.95 1.73
CA LEU A 79 -6.72 -2.54 2.12
C LEU A 79 -7.82 -2.32 3.16
N LYS A 80 -7.39 -2.23 4.41
CA LYS A 80 -8.24 -1.92 5.57
C LYS A 80 -8.54 -0.43 5.72
N TRP A 81 -9.01 0.21 4.66
CA TRP A 81 -9.42 1.62 4.71
C TRP A 81 -10.84 1.74 5.27
N GLU A 82 -10.98 2.48 6.38
CA GLU A 82 -12.26 2.87 7.00
C GLU A 82 -12.99 3.95 6.20
#